data_AF-A0A3D5NLX8-F1
#
_entry.id   AF-A0A3D5NLX8-F1
#
_cell.length_a   1.000
_cell.length_b   1.000
_cell.length_c   1.000
_cell.angle_alpha   90.00
_cell.angle_beta   90.00
_cell.angle_gamma   90.00
#
_symmetry.space_group_name_H-M   'P 1'
#
loop_
_entity.id
_entity.type
_entity.pdbx_description
1 polymer ?
#
loop_
_entity_poly.entity_id
_entity_poly.type
_entity_poly.pdbx_seq_one_letter_code
_entity_poly.pdbx_strand_id
1 'polypeptide(L)'
;MNLEQFKTQYQTLQQSLEADFLKDPDSVETIVLARSNGVDALLKDIWQTFEIDPKLCLVAVGGFGRGELHLYSDIDLLILIPNGTHDQHQKSVSSFLTFLWDVGLEVGHATRDINDCEIEINDLSVVTNLLESRLLVGKNTLFLKMKSMIKSSNWSSQSFLVEKQKEQHNRHLNYSNTAYNLEPNLKESPGGLRDIQTVAWVAKWYFDVNLLSDLVDKSYLSECEYDLLKQGQLFLWKVRFALHVIAKRREDRIAFQYQKELASMLGYIDTDFMAVEQFMKDYYRTVTKVSRLNDILLQLLEDRILHTQNLNENFVISYGYIQATNDEVFKKHPTAFIEIFLLIAKHNYVRGINAGTLRQMQLDLDLIDENYYKKRQNNRLFIELLQQKRGVNKALKLMNRYGILEHYIPSFG
;
A
#
# COMPACT_ATOMS: atom_id res chain seq x y z
N MET A 1 -38.39 -2.52 9.17
CA MET A 1 -37.33 -1.75 8.50
C MET A 1 -37.70 -1.58 7.04
N ASN A 2 -37.74 -0.37 6.50
CA ASN A 2 -38.27 -0.11 5.16
C ASN A 2 -37.16 -0.26 4.10
N LEU A 3 -36.88 -1.50 3.68
CA LEU A 3 -35.88 -1.81 2.66
C LEU A 3 -36.04 -0.95 1.39
N GLU A 4 -37.28 -0.80 0.92
CA GLU A 4 -37.59 -0.06 -0.31
C GLU A 4 -37.27 1.43 -0.19
N GLN A 5 -37.42 2.02 1.00
CA GLN A 5 -36.98 3.40 1.25
C GLN A 5 -35.48 3.56 1.08
N PHE A 6 -34.67 2.66 1.68
CA PHE A 6 -33.21 2.75 1.58
C PHE A 6 -32.70 2.44 0.16
N LYS A 7 -33.31 1.48 -0.55
CA LYS A 7 -33.04 1.27 -1.98
C LYS A 7 -33.31 2.52 -2.80
N THR A 8 -34.47 3.15 -2.60
CA THR A 8 -34.85 4.37 -3.31
C THR A 8 -33.87 5.51 -3.02
N GLN A 9 -33.47 5.69 -1.76
CA GLN A 9 -32.48 6.70 -1.35
C GLN A 9 -31.13 6.46 -2.03
N TYR A 10 -30.64 5.22 -2.05
CA TYR A 10 -29.37 4.88 -2.69
C TYR A 10 -29.42 5.05 -4.22
N GLN A 11 -30.50 4.61 -4.87
CA GLN A 11 -30.70 4.79 -6.31
C GLN A 11 -30.80 6.26 -6.70
N THR A 12 -31.52 7.06 -5.92
CA THR A 12 -31.64 8.51 -6.14
C THR A 12 -30.29 9.21 -6.02
N LEU A 13 -29.49 8.83 -5.01
CA LEU A 13 -28.12 9.34 -4.86
C LEU A 13 -27.27 9.03 -6.10
N GLN A 14 -27.27 7.78 -6.56
CA GLN A 14 -26.48 7.38 -7.74
C GLN A 14 -26.92 8.13 -9.01
N GLN A 15 -28.22 8.23 -9.26
CA GLN A 15 -28.78 8.96 -10.41
C GLN A 15 -28.45 10.46 -10.37
N SER A 16 -28.54 11.08 -9.20
CA SER A 16 -28.16 12.49 -9.02
C SER A 16 -26.70 12.72 -9.37
N LEU A 17 -25.80 11.88 -8.86
CA LEU A 17 -24.35 12.04 -9.08
C LEU A 17 -23.96 11.80 -10.55
N GLU A 18 -24.61 10.85 -11.22
CA GLU A 18 -24.45 10.65 -12.66
C GLU A 18 -24.92 11.87 -13.45
N ALA A 19 -26.11 12.42 -13.13
CA ALA A 19 -26.62 13.61 -13.77
C ALA A 19 -25.74 14.85 -13.54
N ASP A 20 -25.25 15.03 -12.31
CA ASP A 20 -24.33 16.12 -11.96
C ASP A 20 -23.01 16.00 -12.74
N PHE A 21 -22.46 14.80 -12.86
CA PHE A 21 -21.24 14.56 -13.65
C PHE A 21 -21.45 14.85 -15.13
N LEU A 22 -22.55 14.40 -15.72
CA LEU A 22 -22.87 14.64 -17.13
C LEU A 22 -23.06 16.14 -17.44
N LYS A 23 -23.43 16.93 -16.43
CA LYS A 23 -23.58 18.39 -16.56
C LYS A 23 -22.23 19.11 -16.47
N ASP A 24 -21.37 18.69 -15.55
CA ASP A 24 -20.05 19.29 -15.32
C ASP A 24 -19.01 18.24 -14.87
N PRO A 25 -18.32 17.58 -15.83
CA PRO A 25 -17.28 16.61 -15.52
C PRO A 25 -16.09 17.17 -14.73
N ASP A 26 -15.84 18.48 -14.78
CA ASP A 26 -14.73 19.12 -14.06
C ASP A 26 -15.03 19.26 -12.57
N SER A 27 -16.29 19.12 -12.15
CA SER A 27 -16.70 19.08 -10.74
C SER A 27 -16.50 17.72 -10.05
N VAL A 28 -15.77 16.79 -10.68
CA VAL A 28 -15.60 15.39 -10.22
C VAL A 28 -15.16 15.26 -8.76
N GLU A 29 -14.33 16.17 -8.25
CA GLU A 29 -13.89 16.16 -6.85
C GLU A 29 -15.08 16.26 -5.89
N THR A 30 -15.95 17.24 -6.15
CA THR A 30 -17.16 17.48 -5.37
C THR A 30 -18.12 16.31 -5.48
N ILE A 31 -18.24 15.70 -6.66
CA ILE A 31 -19.14 14.56 -6.91
C ILE A 31 -18.66 13.31 -6.17
N VAL A 32 -17.36 13.00 -6.24
CA VAL A 32 -16.75 11.88 -5.50
C VAL A 32 -16.94 12.05 -4.00
N LEU A 33 -16.70 13.25 -3.48
CA LEU A 33 -16.94 13.56 -2.07
C LEU A 33 -18.42 13.47 -1.70
N ALA A 34 -19.32 13.97 -2.54
CA ALA A 34 -20.77 13.90 -2.35
C ALA A 34 -21.25 12.45 -2.28
N ARG A 35 -20.71 11.55 -3.12
CA ARG A 35 -21.00 10.11 -3.03
C ARG A 35 -20.57 9.54 -1.69
N SER A 36 -19.34 9.82 -1.25
CA SER A 36 -18.87 9.34 0.05
C SER A 36 -19.73 9.85 1.20
N ASN A 37 -20.10 11.13 1.21
CA ASN A 37 -20.98 11.72 2.23
C ASN A 37 -22.41 11.16 2.20
N GLY A 38 -22.95 10.90 1.00
CA GLY A 38 -24.27 10.29 0.85
C GLY A 38 -24.31 8.85 1.36
N VAL A 39 -23.28 8.05 1.06
CA VAL A 39 -23.14 6.69 1.58
C VAL A 39 -22.89 6.68 3.09
N ASP A 40 -22.09 7.63 3.62
CA ASP A 40 -21.92 7.83 5.06
C ASP A 40 -23.28 8.02 5.77
N ALA A 41 -24.11 8.91 5.26
CA ALA A 41 -25.43 9.20 5.82
C ALA A 41 -26.34 7.96 5.78
N LEU A 42 -26.41 7.30 4.62
CA LEU A 42 -27.18 6.06 4.45
C LEU A 42 -26.76 4.97 5.44
N LEU A 43 -25.45 4.73 5.58
CA LEU A 43 -24.93 3.72 6.51
C LEU A 43 -25.22 4.07 7.97
N LYS A 44 -25.14 5.36 8.34
CA LYS A 44 -25.47 5.81 9.70
C LYS A 44 -26.95 5.57 10.02
N ASP A 45 -27.85 5.88 9.08
CA ASP A 45 -29.29 5.70 9.26
C ASP A 45 -29.66 4.21 9.37
N ILE A 46 -29.07 3.35 8.52
CA ILE A 46 -29.27 1.90 8.58
C ILE A 46 -28.70 1.36 9.91
N TRP A 47 -27.49 1.76 10.30
CA TRP A 47 -26.86 1.33 11.55
C TRP A 47 -27.72 1.64 12.78
N GLN A 48 -28.32 2.83 12.82
CA GLN A 48 -29.25 3.22 13.90
C GLN A 48 -30.51 2.36 13.90
N THR A 49 -31.05 2.03 12.72
CA THR A 49 -32.28 1.22 12.59
C THR A 49 -32.10 -0.22 13.06
N PHE A 50 -30.89 -0.76 12.96
CA PHE A 50 -30.54 -2.08 13.47
C PHE A 50 -30.26 -2.13 14.97
N GLU A 51 -30.26 -0.98 15.66
CA GLU A 51 -29.97 -0.87 17.10
C GLU A 51 -28.68 -1.61 17.50
N ILE A 52 -27.65 -1.50 16.65
CA ILE A 52 -26.36 -2.17 16.90
C ILE A 52 -25.79 -1.70 18.24
N ASP A 53 -25.24 -2.64 19.02
CA ASP A 53 -24.69 -2.36 20.35
C ASP A 53 -23.72 -1.15 20.29
N PRO A 54 -23.94 -0.11 21.11
CA PRO A 54 -23.17 1.13 21.08
C PRO A 54 -21.69 0.95 21.47
N LYS A 55 -21.28 -0.24 21.92
CA LYS A 55 -19.88 -0.62 22.15
C LYS A 55 -19.13 -0.92 20.85
N LEU A 56 -19.83 -1.19 19.75
CA LEU A 56 -19.23 -1.42 18.43
C LEU A 56 -18.99 -0.09 17.73
N CYS A 57 -18.19 -0.12 16.66
CA CYS A 57 -18.16 1.00 15.72
C CYS A 57 -18.00 0.53 14.28
N LEU A 58 -18.59 1.32 13.39
CA LEU A 58 -18.50 1.18 11.95
C LEU A 58 -17.44 2.14 11.41
N VAL A 59 -16.49 1.60 10.68
CA VAL A 59 -15.32 2.31 10.17
C VAL A 59 -15.26 2.13 8.66
N ALA A 60 -15.16 3.23 7.92
CA ALA A 60 -14.83 3.19 6.50
C ALA A 60 -13.33 2.98 6.35
N VAL A 61 -12.92 2.12 5.41
CA VAL A 61 -11.50 1.83 5.14
C VAL A 61 -11.19 1.92 3.64
N GLY A 62 -9.92 1.86 3.28
CA GLY A 62 -9.50 1.95 1.88
C GLY A 62 -9.98 3.23 1.18
N GLY A 63 -10.47 3.08 -0.06
CA GLY A 63 -11.00 4.20 -0.84
C GLY A 63 -12.22 4.89 -0.21
N PHE A 64 -13.05 4.14 0.53
CA PHE A 64 -14.17 4.74 1.26
C PHE A 64 -13.68 5.56 2.45
N GLY A 65 -12.69 5.04 3.18
CA GLY A 65 -12.07 5.74 4.30
C GLY A 65 -11.44 7.07 3.88
N ARG A 66 -10.82 7.12 2.70
CA ARG A 66 -10.29 8.35 2.08
C ARG A 66 -11.36 9.32 1.56
N GLY A 67 -12.62 8.89 1.43
CA GLY A 67 -13.67 9.71 0.82
C GLY A 67 -13.60 9.78 -0.71
N GLU A 68 -13.08 8.73 -1.36
CA GLU A 68 -12.80 8.69 -2.80
C GLU A 68 -13.74 7.75 -3.57
N LEU A 69 -15.01 7.66 -3.17
CA LEU A 69 -15.94 6.73 -3.79
C LEU A 69 -16.45 7.22 -5.16
N HIS A 70 -16.17 6.44 -6.20
CA HIS A 70 -16.79 6.61 -7.53
C HIS A 70 -18.08 5.78 -7.63
N LEU A 71 -18.94 6.03 -8.64
CA LEU A 71 -20.27 5.41 -8.78
C LEU A 71 -20.34 3.92 -8.45
N TYR A 72 -19.49 3.10 -9.07
CA TYR A 72 -19.40 1.65 -8.86
C TYR A 72 -18.15 1.23 -8.07
N SER A 73 -17.71 2.05 -7.12
CA SER A 73 -16.69 1.62 -6.16
C SER A 73 -17.30 0.79 -5.04
N ASP A 74 -16.62 -0.31 -4.70
CA ASP A 74 -16.87 -1.11 -3.51
C ASP A 74 -16.88 -0.20 -2.25
N ILE A 75 -17.74 -0.56 -1.30
CA ILE A 75 -17.87 0.11 0.00
C ILE A 75 -17.18 -0.79 1.03
N ASP A 76 -15.91 -0.51 1.31
CA ASP A 76 -15.12 -1.29 2.27
C ASP A 76 -15.36 -0.83 3.71
N LEU A 77 -15.82 -1.76 4.55
CA LEU A 77 -16.20 -1.53 5.94
C LEU A 77 -15.37 -2.37 6.91
N LEU A 78 -15.00 -1.78 8.03
CA LEU A 78 -14.51 -2.48 9.20
C LEU A 78 -15.49 -2.28 10.35
N ILE A 79 -16.00 -3.39 10.88
CA ILE A 79 -16.83 -3.40 12.09
C ILE A 79 -15.93 -3.80 13.24
N LEU A 80 -15.62 -2.84 14.11
CA LEU A 80 -14.84 -3.09 15.32
C LEU A 80 -15.76 -3.48 16.46
N ILE A 81 -15.41 -4.57 17.13
CA ILE A 81 -16.15 -5.09 18.28
C ILE A 81 -15.26 -5.22 19.53
N PRO A 82 -15.84 -5.27 20.74
CA PRO A 82 -15.08 -5.53 21.95
C PRO A 82 -14.40 -6.90 21.96
N ASN A 83 -13.22 -7.01 22.56
CA ASN A 83 -12.47 -8.25 22.60
C ASN A 83 -13.27 -9.41 23.20
N GLY A 84 -13.22 -10.57 22.52
CA GLY A 84 -13.90 -11.78 22.97
C GLY A 84 -15.44 -11.74 22.90
N THR A 85 -16.02 -10.82 22.12
CA THR A 85 -17.49 -10.69 21.96
C THR A 85 -18.01 -11.04 20.56
N HIS A 86 -17.22 -11.77 19.76
CA HIS A 86 -17.60 -12.18 18.40
C HIS A 86 -18.95 -12.91 18.37
N ASP A 87 -19.09 -13.96 19.18
CA ASP A 87 -20.32 -14.77 19.21
C ASP A 87 -21.56 -13.97 19.64
N GLN A 88 -21.36 -12.97 20.52
CA GLN A 88 -22.45 -12.10 20.99
C GLN A 88 -23.01 -11.23 19.86
N HIS A 89 -22.16 -10.76 18.96
CA HIS A 89 -22.52 -9.78 17.92
C HIS A 89 -22.67 -10.40 16.52
N GLN A 90 -22.31 -11.67 16.34
CA GLN A 90 -22.34 -12.34 15.04
C GLN A 90 -23.70 -12.19 14.33
N LYS A 91 -24.80 -12.46 15.04
CA LYS A 91 -26.14 -12.43 14.45
C LYS A 91 -26.57 -11.01 14.03
N SER A 92 -26.36 -10.00 14.87
CA SER A 92 -26.74 -8.62 14.55
C SER A 92 -25.90 -8.05 13.42
N VAL A 93 -24.59 -8.27 13.45
CA VAL A 93 -23.66 -7.87 12.39
C VAL A 93 -24.00 -8.55 11.07
N SER A 94 -24.27 -9.87 11.08
CA SER A 94 -24.63 -10.60 9.86
C SER A 94 -25.94 -10.09 9.26
N SER A 95 -26.94 -9.84 10.09
CA SER A 95 -28.24 -9.30 9.65
C SER A 95 -28.09 -7.90 9.06
N PHE A 96 -27.25 -7.05 9.66
CA PHE A 96 -26.91 -5.72 9.15
C PHE A 96 -26.25 -5.81 7.77
N LEU A 97 -25.22 -6.65 7.62
CA LEU A 97 -24.50 -6.83 6.35
C LEU A 97 -25.39 -7.37 5.24
N THR A 98 -26.22 -8.38 5.55
CA THR A 98 -27.21 -8.91 4.60
C THR A 98 -28.12 -7.81 4.09
N PHE A 99 -28.58 -6.94 4.98
CA PHE A 99 -29.45 -5.84 4.58
C PHE A 99 -28.75 -4.78 3.72
N LEU A 100 -27.45 -4.52 3.94
CA LEU A 100 -26.71 -3.62 3.05
C LEU A 100 -26.68 -4.15 1.60
N TRP A 101 -26.50 -5.46 1.43
CA TRP A 101 -26.59 -6.10 0.11
C TRP A 101 -28.00 -6.04 -0.45
N ASP A 102 -29.03 -6.25 0.37
CA ASP A 102 -30.43 -6.12 -0.06
C ASP A 102 -30.77 -4.70 -0.54
N VAL A 103 -30.15 -3.67 0.05
CA VAL A 103 -30.26 -2.27 -0.40
C VAL A 103 -29.57 -2.05 -1.76
N GLY A 104 -28.67 -2.94 -2.15
CA GLY A 104 -27.90 -2.88 -3.40
C GLY A 104 -26.50 -2.28 -3.25
N LEU A 105 -25.98 -2.19 -2.01
CA LEU A 105 -24.62 -1.74 -1.75
C LEU A 105 -23.63 -2.89 -2.01
N GLU A 106 -22.59 -2.66 -2.80
CA GLU A 106 -21.48 -3.61 -2.97
C GLU A 106 -20.50 -3.47 -1.80
N VAL A 107 -20.74 -4.24 -0.72
CA VAL A 107 -19.99 -4.12 0.53
C VAL A 107 -18.89 -5.18 0.64
N GLY A 108 -17.64 -4.74 0.70
CA GLY A 108 -16.53 -5.49 1.26
C GLY A 108 -16.47 -5.24 2.77
N HIS A 109 -16.27 -6.27 3.60
CA HIS A 109 -16.24 -6.05 5.05
C HIS A 109 -15.27 -6.96 5.79
N ALA A 110 -14.85 -6.49 6.97
CA ALA A 110 -14.23 -7.29 8.00
C ALA A 110 -14.87 -6.97 9.36
N THR A 111 -15.03 -7.99 10.21
CA THR A 111 -15.44 -7.82 11.62
C THR A 111 -14.29 -8.26 12.50
N ARG A 112 -13.77 -7.36 13.34
CA ARG A 112 -12.54 -7.62 14.11
C ARG A 112 -12.63 -7.04 15.50
N ASP A 113 -12.02 -7.72 16.46
CA ASP A 113 -11.61 -7.10 17.71
C ASP A 113 -10.18 -6.54 17.64
N ILE A 114 -9.68 -5.95 18.73
CA ILE A 114 -8.33 -5.37 18.75
C ILE A 114 -7.25 -6.46 18.63
N ASN A 115 -7.48 -7.65 19.18
CA ASN A 115 -6.51 -8.75 19.11
C ASN A 115 -6.38 -9.26 17.68
N ASP A 116 -7.49 -9.38 16.95
CA ASP A 116 -7.49 -9.74 15.52
C ASP A 116 -6.68 -8.72 14.71
N CYS A 117 -6.88 -7.43 15.01
CA CYS A 117 -6.15 -6.37 14.34
C CYS A 117 -4.65 -6.43 14.64
N GLU A 118 -4.23 -6.74 15.87
CA GLU A 118 -2.82 -6.91 16.25
C GLU A 118 -2.15 -8.10 15.55
N ILE A 119 -2.88 -9.20 15.35
CA ILE A 119 -2.37 -10.39 14.66
C ILE A 119 -2.12 -10.05 13.19
N GLU A 120 -3.13 -9.46 12.54
CA GLU A 120 -3.14 -9.26 11.10
C GLU A 120 -2.37 -8.02 10.63
N ILE A 121 -2.05 -7.06 11.51
CA ILE A 121 -1.33 -5.84 11.09
C ILE A 121 0.07 -6.12 10.54
N ASN A 122 0.62 -7.32 10.76
CA ASN A 122 1.89 -7.73 10.15
C ASN A 122 1.75 -7.98 8.63
N ASP A 123 0.54 -8.07 8.09
CA ASP A 123 0.26 -8.09 6.66
C ASP A 123 0.24 -6.66 6.08
N LEU A 124 0.98 -6.43 4.99
CA LEU A 124 1.12 -5.11 4.38
C LEU A 124 -0.23 -4.54 3.88
N SER A 125 -1.06 -5.39 3.29
CA SER A 125 -2.36 -5.00 2.75
C SER A 125 -3.28 -4.54 3.88
N VAL A 126 -3.32 -5.29 4.98
CA VAL A 126 -4.11 -4.96 6.16
C VAL A 126 -3.66 -3.64 6.79
N VAL A 127 -2.37 -3.47 7.09
CA VAL A 127 -1.89 -2.22 7.71
C VAL A 127 -2.12 -1.01 6.81
N THR A 128 -1.98 -1.17 5.49
CA THR A 128 -2.26 -0.11 4.51
C THR A 128 -3.74 0.26 4.54
N ASN A 129 -4.63 -0.73 4.51
CA ASN A 129 -6.07 -0.50 4.54
C ASN A 129 -6.52 0.19 5.85
N LEU A 130 -5.96 -0.22 7.00
CA LEU A 130 -6.23 0.40 8.30
C LEU A 130 -5.64 1.81 8.44
N LEU A 131 -4.55 2.13 7.75
CA LEU A 131 -3.96 3.47 7.72
C LEU A 131 -4.94 4.52 7.17
N GLU A 132 -5.86 4.07 6.33
CA GLU A 132 -6.88 4.85 5.63
C GLU A 132 -8.24 4.83 6.32
N SER A 133 -8.29 4.41 7.58
CA SER A 133 -9.52 4.28 8.34
C SER A 133 -10.13 5.62 8.78
N ARG A 134 -11.45 5.72 8.69
CA ARG A 134 -12.26 6.86 9.13
C ARG A 134 -13.51 6.36 9.87
N LEU A 135 -13.71 6.83 11.09
CA LEU A 135 -14.88 6.48 11.90
C LEU A 135 -16.16 7.04 11.28
N LEU A 136 -17.17 6.17 11.06
CA LEU A 136 -18.49 6.60 10.62
C LEU A 136 -19.43 6.81 11.82
N VAL A 137 -19.59 5.77 12.66
CA VAL A 137 -20.51 5.79 13.81
C VAL A 137 -20.10 4.76 14.87
N GLY A 138 -20.47 5.00 16.13
CA GLY A 138 -20.27 4.08 17.25
C GLY A 138 -19.18 4.50 18.24
N LYS A 139 -18.59 3.53 18.95
CA LYS A 139 -17.65 3.76 20.05
C LYS A 139 -16.29 4.33 19.60
N ASN A 140 -16.14 5.65 19.65
CA ASN A 140 -14.88 6.34 19.31
C ASN A 140 -13.63 5.82 20.06
N THR A 141 -13.76 5.45 21.34
CA THR A 141 -12.61 4.93 22.11
C THR A 141 -12.08 3.61 21.55
N LEU A 142 -12.94 2.78 20.93
CA LEU A 142 -12.53 1.53 20.31
C LEU A 142 -11.75 1.80 19.02
N PHE A 143 -12.25 2.74 18.20
CA PHE A 143 -11.55 3.23 17.01
C PHE A 143 -10.17 3.82 17.35
N LEU A 144 -10.07 4.67 18.38
CA LEU A 144 -8.80 5.24 18.82
C LEU A 144 -7.80 4.19 19.32
N LYS A 145 -8.27 3.12 19.97
CA LYS A 145 -7.41 1.97 20.34
C LYS A 145 -6.81 1.30 19.11
N MET A 146 -7.61 1.04 18.08
CA MET A 146 -7.12 0.51 16.80
C MET A 146 -6.10 1.45 16.15
N LYS A 147 -6.36 2.78 16.12
CA LYS A 147 -5.40 3.76 15.59
C LYS A 147 -4.08 3.77 16.37
N SER A 148 -4.14 3.65 17.69
CA SER A 148 -2.94 3.55 18.54
C SER A 148 -2.15 2.28 18.25
N MET A 149 -2.85 1.16 18.02
CA MET A 149 -2.24 -0.13 17.68
C MET A 149 -1.45 -0.06 16.38
N ILE A 150 -1.97 0.65 15.36
CA ILE A 150 -1.24 0.87 14.09
C ILE A 150 0.09 1.57 14.34
N LYS A 151 0.09 2.62 15.18
CA LYS A 151 1.30 3.36 15.54
C LYS A 151 2.31 2.50 16.32
N SER A 152 1.84 1.53 17.11
CA SER A 152 2.70 0.61 17.86
C SER A 152 3.05 -0.68 17.11
N SER A 153 2.74 -0.78 15.82
CA SER A 153 3.03 -1.98 15.04
C SER A 153 4.54 -2.22 14.86
N ASN A 154 4.90 -3.43 14.46
CA ASN A 154 6.31 -3.80 14.21
C ASN A 154 6.85 -3.27 12.87
N TRP A 155 6.05 -2.54 12.09
CA TRP A 155 6.48 -1.95 10.82
C TRP A 155 7.38 -0.76 11.08
N SER A 156 8.64 -0.85 10.66
CA SER A 156 9.50 0.33 10.57
C SER A 156 9.21 1.08 9.27
N SER A 157 9.52 2.38 9.23
CA SER A 157 9.42 3.15 7.98
C SER A 157 10.25 2.53 6.85
N GLN A 158 11.40 1.92 7.20
CA GLN A 158 12.23 1.15 6.27
C GLN A 158 11.48 -0.06 5.70
N SER A 159 10.93 -0.93 6.54
CA SER A 159 10.27 -2.14 6.06
C SER A 159 9.00 -1.79 5.29
N PHE A 160 8.25 -0.77 5.72
CA PHE A 160 7.05 -0.31 5.03
C PHE A 160 7.35 0.24 3.63
N LEU A 161 8.34 1.14 3.50
CA LEU A 161 8.81 1.66 2.21
C LEU A 161 9.25 0.51 1.30
N VAL A 162 10.12 -0.37 1.81
CA VAL A 162 10.70 -1.48 1.03
C VAL A 162 9.63 -2.40 0.47
N GLU A 163 8.63 -2.76 1.26
CA GLU A 163 7.55 -3.64 0.81
C GLU A 163 6.57 -2.91 -0.12
N LYS A 164 6.30 -1.61 0.09
CA LYS A 164 5.48 -0.82 -0.84
C LYS A 164 6.10 -0.63 -2.21
N GLN A 165 7.41 -0.44 -2.28
CA GLN A 165 8.12 -0.42 -3.57
C GLN A 165 8.05 -1.76 -4.29
N LYS A 166 8.17 -2.88 -3.56
CA LYS A 166 8.00 -4.22 -4.15
C LYS A 166 6.57 -4.41 -4.68
N GLU A 167 5.56 -4.01 -3.91
CA GLU A 167 4.14 -4.04 -4.32
C GLU A 167 3.93 -3.25 -5.62
N GLN A 168 4.46 -2.02 -5.69
CA GLN A 168 4.41 -1.20 -6.90
C GLN A 168 5.13 -1.84 -8.08
N HIS A 169 6.36 -2.32 -7.89
CA HIS A 169 7.14 -2.95 -8.95
C HIS A 169 6.42 -4.17 -9.52
N ASN A 170 5.94 -5.07 -8.66
CA ASN A 170 5.20 -6.26 -9.09
C ASN A 170 3.90 -5.90 -9.83
N ARG A 171 3.19 -4.87 -9.36
CA ARG A 171 2.00 -4.36 -10.04
C ARG A 171 2.35 -3.82 -11.42
N HIS A 172 3.39 -3.01 -11.57
CA HIS A 172 3.79 -2.47 -12.87
C HIS A 172 4.19 -3.58 -13.86
N LEU A 173 4.83 -4.66 -13.40
CA LEU A 173 5.15 -5.83 -14.24
C LEU A 173 3.90 -6.49 -14.85
N ASN A 174 2.78 -6.53 -14.12
CA ASN A 174 1.51 -7.07 -14.63
C ASN A 174 0.92 -6.22 -15.78
N TYR A 175 1.43 -5.00 -16.00
CA TYR A 175 0.99 -4.08 -17.06
C TYR A 175 2.14 -3.71 -18.01
N SER A 176 3.05 -4.66 -18.26
CA SER A 176 4.19 -4.50 -19.18
C SER A 176 5.14 -3.35 -18.81
N ASN A 177 5.10 -2.89 -17.55
CA ASN A 177 5.93 -1.83 -17.01
C ASN A 177 5.94 -0.54 -17.83
N THR A 178 4.83 -0.23 -18.52
CA THR A 178 4.72 0.94 -19.40
C THR A 178 3.42 1.70 -19.17
N ALA A 179 3.53 3.03 -19.18
CA ALA A 179 2.37 3.92 -19.20
C ALA A 179 1.68 3.97 -20.58
N TYR A 180 2.32 3.47 -21.63
CA TYR A 180 1.88 3.58 -23.04
C TYR A 180 1.08 2.36 -23.53
N ASN A 181 0.41 1.64 -22.63
CA ASN A 181 -0.49 0.56 -23.04
C ASN A 181 -1.67 1.15 -23.82
N LEU A 182 -2.08 0.50 -24.92
CA LEU A 182 -3.20 0.95 -25.74
C LEU A 182 -4.55 0.84 -25.02
N GLU A 183 -4.67 -0.06 -24.05
CA GLU A 183 -5.86 -0.20 -23.19
C GLU A 183 -5.43 -0.16 -21.72
N PRO A 184 -4.98 1.01 -21.23
CA PRO A 184 -4.34 1.14 -19.93
C PRO A 184 -5.34 1.05 -18.79
N ASN A 185 -4.85 0.74 -17.58
CA ASN A 185 -5.66 0.71 -16.36
C ASN A 185 -5.45 2.01 -15.56
N LEU A 186 -6.54 2.72 -15.27
CA LEU A 186 -6.55 4.00 -14.55
C LEU A 186 -5.99 3.92 -13.13
N LYS A 187 -6.09 2.74 -12.51
CA LYS A 187 -5.72 2.52 -11.12
C LYS A 187 -4.33 1.90 -11.01
N GLU A 188 -4.10 0.81 -11.73
CA GLU A 188 -2.98 -0.09 -11.47
C GLU A 188 -1.79 0.10 -12.44
N SER A 189 -1.96 0.76 -13.60
CA SER A 189 -0.84 1.03 -14.51
C SER A 189 0.14 2.07 -13.96
N PRO A 190 1.40 2.14 -14.45
CA PRO A 190 2.35 3.19 -14.08
C PRO A 190 1.76 4.59 -14.28
N GLY A 191 1.91 5.45 -13.28
CA GLY A 191 1.31 6.79 -13.23
C GLY A 191 -0.19 6.82 -12.92
N GLY A 192 -0.81 5.67 -12.65
CA GLY A 192 -2.22 5.56 -12.25
C GLY A 192 -2.47 5.96 -10.79
N LEU A 193 -3.74 5.86 -10.36
CA LEU A 193 -4.15 6.26 -9.01
C LEU A 193 -3.38 5.56 -7.89
N ARG A 194 -2.95 4.31 -8.11
CA ARG A 194 -2.20 3.55 -7.11
C ARG A 194 -0.79 4.10 -6.88
N ASP A 195 -0.15 4.72 -7.88
CA ASP A 195 1.17 5.35 -7.70
C ASP A 195 1.06 6.55 -6.74
N ILE A 196 0.04 7.40 -6.96
CA ILE A 196 -0.26 8.53 -6.07
C ILE A 196 -0.53 8.04 -4.64
N GLN A 197 -1.32 6.98 -4.50
CA GLN A 197 -1.63 6.37 -3.22
C GLN A 197 -0.40 5.76 -2.54
N THR A 198 0.49 5.09 -3.28
CA THR A 198 1.72 4.52 -2.73
C THR A 198 2.59 5.59 -2.06
N VAL A 199 2.81 6.73 -2.73
CA VAL A 199 3.55 7.84 -2.13
C VAL A 199 2.83 8.36 -0.90
N ALA A 200 1.51 8.58 -0.99
CA ALA A 200 0.72 9.07 0.12
C ALA A 200 0.80 8.12 1.34
N TRP A 201 0.76 6.80 1.14
CA TRP A 201 0.87 5.81 2.21
C TRP A 201 2.23 5.82 2.87
N VAL A 202 3.31 5.79 2.09
CA VAL A 202 4.66 5.80 2.66
C VAL A 202 4.93 7.12 3.39
N ALA A 203 4.51 8.24 2.81
CA ALA A 203 4.67 9.55 3.44
C ALA A 203 3.82 9.69 4.71
N LYS A 204 2.56 9.23 4.69
CA LYS A 204 1.69 9.16 5.88
C LYS A 204 2.30 8.32 6.98
N TRP A 205 2.87 7.17 6.64
CA TRP A 205 3.56 6.30 7.59
C TRP A 205 4.79 6.98 8.20
N TYR A 206 5.62 7.62 7.37
CA TYR A 206 6.89 8.20 7.81
C TYR A 206 6.74 9.53 8.56
N PHE A 207 5.87 10.43 8.09
CA PHE A 207 5.69 11.77 8.65
C PHE A 207 4.56 11.88 9.69
N ASP A 208 3.79 10.81 9.92
CA ASP A 208 2.59 10.79 10.78
C ASP A 208 1.57 11.89 10.39
N VAL A 209 1.33 12.04 9.08
CA VAL A 209 0.40 13.02 8.50
C VAL A 209 -0.90 12.37 8.02
N ASN A 210 -1.95 13.14 7.75
CA ASN A 210 -3.23 12.59 7.32
C ASN A 210 -3.56 12.88 5.85
N LEU A 211 -3.17 14.06 5.35
CA LEU A 211 -3.47 14.54 4.02
C LEU A 211 -2.20 14.68 3.18
N LEU A 212 -2.33 14.58 1.86
CA LEU A 212 -1.22 14.83 0.94
C LEU A 212 -0.72 16.28 1.04
N SER A 213 -1.60 17.24 1.34
CA SER A 213 -1.27 18.65 1.54
C SER A 213 -0.33 18.86 2.73
N ASP A 214 -0.44 18.03 3.77
CA ASP A 214 0.42 18.11 4.96
C ASP A 214 1.91 17.89 4.59
N LEU A 215 2.20 17.26 3.44
CA LEU A 215 3.56 17.06 2.97
C LEU A 215 4.22 18.33 2.44
N VAL A 216 3.43 19.34 2.06
CA VAL A 216 3.93 20.67 1.73
C VAL A 216 4.45 21.33 3.01
N ASP A 217 3.68 21.27 4.10
CA ASP A 217 4.09 21.79 5.41
C ASP A 217 5.34 21.09 5.96
N LYS A 218 5.54 19.81 5.63
CA LYS A 218 6.75 19.03 5.97
C LYS A 218 7.93 19.29 5.03
N SER A 219 7.82 20.22 4.08
CA SER A 219 8.85 20.49 3.06
C SER A 219 9.32 19.22 2.35
N TYR A 220 8.40 18.28 2.15
CA TYR A 220 8.64 17.06 1.40
C TYR A 220 8.11 17.19 -0.03
N LEU A 221 6.97 17.87 -0.20
CA LEU A 221 6.48 18.34 -1.50
C LEU A 221 6.68 19.85 -1.61
N SER A 222 7.05 20.31 -2.79
CA SER A 222 6.77 21.70 -3.19
C SER A 222 5.28 21.86 -3.53
N GLU A 223 4.80 23.10 -3.49
CA GLU A 223 3.42 23.44 -3.89
C GLU A 223 3.13 23.01 -5.34
N CYS A 224 4.11 23.22 -6.24
CA CYS A 224 4.01 22.78 -7.64
C CYS A 224 3.90 21.25 -7.80
N GLU A 225 4.62 20.47 -6.99
CA GLU A 225 4.54 19.00 -7.02
C GLU A 225 3.22 18.49 -6.45
N TYR A 226 2.73 19.12 -5.37
CA TYR A 226 1.41 18.84 -4.83
C TYR A 226 0.33 19.11 -5.88
N ASP A 227 0.36 20.28 -6.54
CA ASP A 227 -0.60 20.63 -7.58
C ASP A 227 -0.56 19.66 -8.77
N LEU A 228 0.63 19.20 -9.16
CA LEU A 228 0.77 18.20 -10.21
C LEU A 228 0.10 16.88 -9.84
N LEU A 229 0.33 16.36 -8.63
CA LEU A 229 -0.31 15.14 -8.16
C LEU A 229 -1.83 15.32 -8.06
N LYS A 230 -2.27 16.47 -7.53
CA LYS A 230 -3.69 16.79 -7.39
C LYS A 230 -4.39 16.85 -8.73
N GLN A 231 -3.84 17.60 -9.70
CA GLN A 231 -4.38 17.68 -11.06
C GLN A 231 -4.38 16.31 -11.75
N GLY A 232 -3.31 15.52 -11.58
CA GLY A 232 -3.25 14.16 -12.10
C GLY A 232 -4.33 13.25 -11.53
N GLN A 233 -4.54 13.30 -10.22
CA GLN A 233 -5.61 12.57 -9.54
C GLN A 233 -7.00 12.99 -10.02
N LEU A 234 -7.27 14.30 -10.12
CA LEU A 234 -8.55 14.82 -10.60
C LEU A 234 -8.84 14.42 -12.04
N PHE A 235 -7.84 14.48 -12.92
CA PHE A 235 -7.97 13.99 -14.28
C PHE A 235 -8.31 12.49 -14.30
N LEU A 236 -7.56 11.65 -13.58
CA LEU A 236 -7.81 10.21 -13.52
C LEU A 236 -9.19 9.89 -12.91
N TRP A 237 -9.63 10.64 -11.90
CA TRP A 237 -10.98 10.52 -11.35
C TRP A 237 -12.05 10.87 -12.37
N LYS A 238 -11.88 11.98 -13.10
CA LYS A 238 -12.80 12.39 -14.16
C LYS A 238 -12.96 11.29 -15.21
N VAL A 239 -11.85 10.73 -15.70
CA VAL A 239 -11.89 9.63 -16.66
C VAL A 239 -12.53 8.37 -16.07
N ARG A 240 -12.20 8.03 -14.82
CA ARG A 240 -12.74 6.85 -14.14
C ARG A 240 -14.24 6.95 -13.91
N PHE A 241 -14.72 8.14 -13.52
CA PHE A 241 -16.13 8.39 -13.30
C PHE A 241 -16.90 8.30 -14.61
N ALA A 242 -16.41 8.93 -15.68
CA ALA A 242 -16.98 8.79 -17.03
C ALA A 242 -17.03 7.32 -17.48
N LEU A 243 -15.94 6.57 -17.26
CA LEU A 243 -15.86 5.15 -17.61
C LEU A 243 -16.90 4.32 -16.87
N HIS A 244 -17.13 4.62 -15.59
CA HIS A 244 -18.18 4.01 -14.79
C HIS A 244 -19.58 4.33 -15.34
N VAL A 245 -19.87 5.58 -15.71
CA VAL A 245 -21.15 5.97 -16.33
C VAL A 245 -21.39 5.19 -17.63
N ILE A 246 -20.39 5.11 -18.50
CA ILE A 246 -20.46 4.41 -19.79
C ILE A 246 -20.63 2.90 -19.60
N ALA A 247 -19.78 2.29 -18.76
CA ALA A 247 -19.74 0.84 -18.58
C ALA A 247 -20.92 0.32 -17.72
N LYS A 248 -21.52 1.19 -16.89
CA LYS A 248 -22.59 0.85 -15.92
C LYS A 248 -22.21 -0.26 -14.93
N ARG A 249 -20.92 -0.34 -14.63
CA ARG A 249 -20.30 -1.28 -13.69
C ARG A 249 -18.95 -0.74 -13.27
N ARG A 250 -18.33 -1.41 -12.29
CA ARG A 250 -16.91 -1.20 -12.01
C ARG A 250 -16.08 -1.55 -13.24
N GLU A 251 -15.30 -0.58 -13.69
CA GLU A 251 -14.37 -0.71 -14.81
C GLU A 251 -13.23 0.28 -14.61
N ASP A 252 -12.00 -0.23 -14.66
CA ASP A 252 -10.80 0.57 -14.45
C ASP A 252 -9.91 0.58 -15.71
N ARG A 253 -10.25 -0.18 -16.76
CA ARG A 253 -9.51 -0.25 -18.02
C ARG A 253 -10.13 0.62 -19.10
N ILE A 254 -9.34 1.50 -19.70
CA ILE A 254 -9.73 2.28 -20.88
C ILE A 254 -9.64 1.37 -22.12
N ALA A 255 -10.53 0.37 -22.20
CA ALA A 255 -10.61 -0.53 -23.34
C ALA A 255 -11.01 0.21 -24.62
N PHE A 256 -10.58 -0.28 -25.79
CA PHE A 256 -10.81 0.38 -27.08
C PHE A 256 -12.27 0.74 -27.33
N GLN A 257 -13.19 -0.14 -26.91
CA GLN A 257 -14.63 0.06 -27.07
C GLN A 257 -15.16 1.30 -26.34
N TYR A 258 -14.51 1.74 -25.25
CA TYR A 258 -14.93 2.89 -24.45
C TYR A 258 -14.22 4.19 -24.86
N GLN A 259 -13.07 4.11 -25.55
CA GLN A 259 -12.21 5.28 -25.77
C GLN A 259 -12.90 6.42 -26.54
N LYS A 260 -13.68 6.10 -27.58
CA LYS A 260 -14.39 7.12 -28.36
C LYS A 260 -15.49 7.79 -27.55
N GLU A 261 -16.24 7.00 -26.79
CA GLU A 261 -17.34 7.51 -25.96
C GLU A 261 -16.81 8.34 -24.78
N LEU A 262 -15.71 7.90 -24.16
CA LEU A 262 -14.99 8.68 -23.16
C LEU A 262 -14.53 10.03 -23.70
N ALA A 263 -13.89 10.05 -24.88
CA ALA A 263 -13.45 11.30 -25.49
C ALA A 263 -14.62 12.28 -25.69
N SER A 264 -15.73 11.79 -26.25
CA SER A 264 -16.94 12.59 -26.45
C SER A 264 -17.53 13.10 -25.13
N MET A 265 -17.72 12.22 -24.14
CA MET A 265 -18.29 12.57 -22.83
C MET A 265 -17.43 13.58 -22.06
N LEU A 266 -16.11 13.52 -22.24
CA LEU A 266 -15.16 14.44 -21.62
C LEU A 266 -14.96 15.75 -22.41
N GLY A 267 -15.75 15.97 -23.47
CA GLY A 267 -15.78 17.22 -24.24
C GLY A 267 -14.70 17.34 -25.31
N TYR A 268 -13.99 16.26 -25.66
CA TYR A 268 -13.08 16.28 -26.79
C TYR A 268 -13.86 16.24 -28.11
N ILE A 269 -13.47 17.10 -29.05
CA ILE A 269 -14.07 17.21 -30.38
C ILE A 269 -13.03 16.93 -31.46
N ASP A 270 -13.48 16.43 -32.60
CA ASP A 270 -12.60 16.24 -33.76
C ASP A 270 -12.09 17.60 -34.25
N THR A 271 -10.78 17.67 -34.48
CA THR A 271 -10.10 18.82 -35.08
C THR A 271 -9.25 18.31 -36.24
N ASP A 272 -8.01 18.76 -36.40
CA ASP A 272 -7.02 18.09 -37.27
C ASP A 272 -6.62 16.71 -36.74
N PHE A 273 -6.92 16.42 -35.46
CA PHE A 273 -6.72 15.12 -34.80
C PHE A 273 -8.06 14.57 -34.31
N MET A 274 -8.19 13.24 -34.27
CA MET A 274 -9.41 12.62 -33.74
C MET A 274 -9.56 12.91 -32.24
N ALA A 275 -10.80 13.14 -31.77
CA ALA A 275 -11.10 13.40 -30.35
C ALA A 275 -10.49 12.34 -29.42
N VAL A 276 -10.54 11.08 -29.85
CA VAL A 276 -9.96 9.95 -29.11
C VAL A 276 -8.43 10.03 -29.00
N GLU A 277 -7.74 10.50 -30.03
CA GLU A 277 -6.28 10.67 -30.01
C GLU A 277 -5.88 11.82 -29.09
N GLN A 278 -6.64 12.91 -29.11
CA GLN A 278 -6.45 14.05 -28.21
C GLN A 278 -6.61 13.60 -26.74
N PHE A 279 -7.71 12.90 -26.44
CA PHE A 279 -7.97 12.32 -25.13
C PHE A 279 -6.83 11.39 -24.66
N MET A 280 -6.46 10.41 -25.49
CA MET A 280 -5.40 9.46 -25.13
C MET A 280 -4.04 10.15 -24.96
N LYS A 281 -3.75 11.19 -25.76
CA LYS A 281 -2.54 12.01 -25.60
C LYS A 281 -2.49 12.73 -24.27
N ASP A 282 -3.59 13.33 -23.82
CA ASP A 282 -3.66 14.02 -22.53
C ASP A 282 -3.64 13.02 -21.37
N TYR A 283 -4.24 11.84 -21.53
CA TYR A 283 -4.08 10.72 -20.61
C TYR A 283 -2.60 10.34 -20.45
N TYR A 284 -1.89 10.02 -21.53
CA TYR A 284 -0.48 9.60 -21.47
C TYR A 284 0.43 10.68 -20.89
N ARG A 285 0.19 11.95 -21.23
CA ARG A 285 0.92 13.09 -20.63
C ARG A 285 0.72 13.16 -19.12
N THR A 286 -0.51 12.97 -18.66
CA THR A 286 -0.85 13.01 -17.24
C THR A 286 -0.16 11.87 -16.48
N VAL A 287 -0.36 10.62 -16.91
CA VAL A 287 0.25 9.47 -16.22
C VAL A 287 1.78 9.48 -16.29
N THR A 288 2.38 9.99 -17.37
CA THR A 288 3.85 10.13 -17.47
C THR A 288 4.39 11.15 -16.47
N LYS A 289 3.68 12.26 -16.25
CA LYS A 289 4.06 13.25 -15.23
C LYS A 289 3.92 12.68 -13.82
N VAL A 290 2.79 12.00 -13.54
CA VAL A 290 2.55 11.34 -12.25
C VAL A 290 3.59 10.26 -11.97
N SER A 291 3.88 9.39 -12.94
CA SER A 291 4.88 8.32 -12.81
C SER A 291 6.25 8.89 -12.49
N ARG A 292 6.69 9.93 -13.21
CA ARG A 292 7.98 10.57 -12.97
C ARG A 292 8.08 11.18 -11.58
N LEU A 293 7.02 11.85 -11.14
CA LEU A 293 7.01 12.46 -9.81
C LEU A 293 6.96 11.38 -8.73
N ASN A 294 6.18 10.31 -8.92
CA ASN A 294 6.18 9.15 -8.04
C ASN A 294 7.59 8.55 -7.88
N ASP A 295 8.34 8.38 -8.97
CA ASP A 295 9.72 7.89 -8.92
C ASP A 295 10.64 8.81 -8.11
N ILE A 296 10.58 10.13 -8.36
CA ILE A 296 11.36 11.14 -7.63
C ILE A 296 11.02 11.11 -6.13
N LEU A 297 9.74 11.10 -5.79
CA LEU A 297 9.28 11.13 -4.41
C LEU A 297 9.67 9.86 -3.65
N LEU A 298 9.49 8.69 -4.25
CA LEU A 298 9.95 7.44 -3.65
C LEU A 298 11.47 7.44 -3.46
N GLN A 299 12.26 7.95 -4.39
CA GLN A 299 13.70 8.09 -4.23
C GLN A 299 14.08 9.06 -3.10
N LEU A 300 13.39 10.20 -2.96
CA LEU A 300 13.63 11.13 -1.85
C LEU A 300 13.24 10.50 -0.49
N LEU A 301 12.21 9.66 -0.46
CA LEU A 301 11.88 8.86 0.72
C LEU A 301 12.93 7.79 0.99
N GLU A 302 13.48 7.15 -0.05
CA GLU A 302 14.61 6.26 0.11
C GLU A 302 15.79 6.96 0.76
N ASP A 303 16.18 8.15 0.29
CA ASP A 303 17.32 8.88 0.84
C ASP A 303 17.11 9.30 2.31
N ARG A 304 15.86 9.60 2.71
CA ARG A 304 15.49 9.97 4.09
C ARG A 304 15.26 8.77 5.02
N ILE A 305 14.80 7.64 4.49
CA ILE A 305 14.42 6.47 5.27
C ILE A 305 15.54 5.44 5.29
N LEU A 306 16.07 5.12 4.11
CA LEU A 306 17.16 4.17 3.88
C LEU A 306 18.51 4.85 4.11
N HIS A 307 18.68 5.53 5.25
CA HIS A 307 19.99 5.98 5.67
C HIS A 307 20.95 4.79 5.79
N THR A 308 22.24 5.03 5.47
CA THR A 308 23.29 4.06 5.75
C THR A 308 23.34 3.80 7.27
N GLN A 309 22.76 2.69 7.69
CA GLN A 309 22.74 2.30 9.09
C GLN A 309 24.05 1.59 9.39
N ASN A 310 24.92 2.22 10.16
CA ASN A 310 26.11 1.54 10.69
C ASN A 310 25.66 0.43 11.64
N LEU A 311 25.98 -0.83 11.30
CA LEU A 311 25.70 -1.97 12.17
C LEU A 311 26.84 -2.17 13.18
N ASN A 312 28.07 -2.07 12.67
CA ASN A 312 29.31 -2.15 13.42
C ASN A 312 30.46 -1.57 12.56
N GLU A 313 31.71 -1.77 12.97
CA GLU A 313 32.90 -1.33 12.22
C GLU A 313 33.05 -2.00 10.85
N ASN A 314 32.46 -3.19 10.67
CA ASN A 314 32.61 -4.03 9.49
C ASN A 314 31.48 -3.87 8.48
N PHE A 315 30.27 -3.52 8.93
CA PHE A 315 29.06 -3.60 8.13
C PHE A 315 28.14 -2.40 8.30
N VAL A 316 27.56 -2.00 7.17
CA VAL A 316 26.48 -1.02 7.10
C VAL A 316 25.29 -1.63 6.36
N ILE A 317 24.09 -1.13 6.59
CA ILE A 317 22.94 -1.39 5.72
C ILE A 317 22.75 -0.16 4.86
N SER A 318 22.81 -0.33 3.54
CA SER A 318 22.51 0.75 2.58
C SER A 318 21.59 0.20 1.49
N TYR A 319 20.54 0.97 1.16
CA TYR A 319 19.51 0.59 0.19
C TYR A 319 18.87 -0.79 0.44
N GLY A 320 18.71 -1.14 1.73
CA GLY A 320 18.15 -2.42 2.14
C GLY A 320 19.07 -3.64 1.94
N TYR A 321 20.34 -3.44 1.58
CA TYR A 321 21.36 -4.49 1.52
C TYR A 321 22.40 -4.27 2.59
N ILE A 322 22.86 -5.36 3.23
CA ILE A 322 24.05 -5.29 4.09
C ILE A 322 25.31 -5.22 3.22
N GLN A 323 26.24 -4.35 3.60
CA GLN A 323 27.45 -3.98 2.86
C GLN A 323 28.62 -3.98 3.83
N ALA A 324 29.77 -4.52 3.41
CA ALA A 324 31.03 -4.31 4.10
C ALA A 324 31.43 -2.82 4.02
N THR A 325 32.03 -2.28 5.08
CA THR A 325 32.48 -0.88 5.15
C THR A 325 33.66 -0.58 4.22
N ASN A 326 34.44 -1.60 3.85
CA ASN A 326 35.57 -1.51 2.92
C ASN A 326 35.93 -2.89 2.34
N ASP A 327 36.81 -2.89 1.33
CA ASP A 327 37.21 -4.10 0.59
C ASP A 327 38.09 -5.09 1.37
N GLU A 328 38.53 -4.73 2.58
CA GLU A 328 39.48 -5.52 3.38
C GLU A 328 38.83 -6.15 4.63
N VAL A 329 37.51 -5.98 4.81
CA VAL A 329 36.77 -6.46 6.00
C VAL A 329 36.99 -7.95 6.23
N PHE A 330 36.83 -8.80 5.21
CA PHE A 330 36.94 -10.26 5.37
C PHE A 330 38.40 -10.72 5.58
N LYS A 331 39.37 -10.08 4.93
CA LYS A 331 40.80 -10.36 5.13
C LYS A 331 41.27 -10.00 6.53
N LYS A 332 40.88 -8.82 7.02
CA LYS A 332 41.27 -8.34 8.36
C LYS A 332 40.50 -9.03 9.48
N HIS A 333 39.23 -9.33 9.23
CA HIS A 333 38.33 -9.95 10.20
C HIS A 333 37.64 -11.16 9.59
N PRO A 334 38.30 -12.33 9.49
CA PRO A 334 37.67 -13.53 8.92
C PRO A 334 36.36 -13.92 9.63
N THR A 335 36.20 -13.58 10.91
CA THR A 335 34.94 -13.77 11.68
C THR A 335 33.72 -13.11 11.02
N ALA A 336 33.94 -12.09 10.18
CA ALA A 336 32.93 -11.35 9.44
C ALA A 336 32.09 -12.25 8.51
N PHE A 337 32.64 -13.38 8.04
CA PHE A 337 31.92 -14.36 7.21
C PHE A 337 30.70 -14.96 7.91
N ILE A 338 30.72 -15.12 9.24
CA ILE A 338 29.54 -15.59 10.00
C ILE A 338 28.75 -14.41 10.55
N GLU A 339 29.45 -13.35 10.98
CA GLU A 339 28.85 -12.14 11.53
C GLU A 339 27.81 -11.52 10.59
N ILE A 340 28.10 -11.44 9.28
CA ILE A 340 27.18 -10.84 8.30
C ILE A 340 25.81 -11.56 8.27
N PHE A 341 25.78 -12.88 8.43
CA PHE A 341 24.55 -13.66 8.44
C PHE A 341 23.80 -13.57 9.77
N LEU A 342 24.53 -13.46 10.88
CA LEU A 342 23.94 -13.13 12.18
C LEU A 342 23.25 -11.76 12.12
N LEU A 343 23.90 -10.76 11.51
CA LEU A 343 23.33 -9.44 11.31
C LEU A 343 22.10 -9.49 10.39
N ILE A 344 22.11 -10.27 9.31
CA ILE A 344 20.92 -10.47 8.46
C ILE A 344 19.76 -11.11 9.26
N ALA A 345 20.05 -12.06 10.15
CA ALA A 345 19.02 -12.68 10.98
C ALA A 345 18.43 -11.69 12.01
N LYS A 346 19.27 -10.85 12.62
CA LYS A 346 18.86 -9.79 13.55
C LYS A 346 18.08 -8.67 12.87
N HIS A 347 18.47 -8.30 11.65
CA HIS A 347 17.86 -7.24 10.83
C HIS A 347 17.04 -7.85 9.69
N ASN A 348 15.92 -8.49 10.02
CA ASN A 348 15.09 -9.27 9.09
C ASN A 348 14.54 -8.49 7.87
N TYR A 349 14.51 -7.15 7.92
CA TYR A 349 14.15 -6.25 6.82
C TYR A 349 15.23 -6.12 5.74
N VAL A 350 16.48 -6.54 6.01
CA VAL A 350 17.56 -6.53 5.02
C VAL A 350 17.22 -7.49 3.89
N ARG A 351 17.15 -7.02 2.64
CA ARG A 351 16.80 -7.80 1.45
C ARG A 351 17.83 -8.90 1.17
N GLY A 352 19.12 -8.61 1.35
CA GLY A 352 20.22 -9.54 1.17
C GLY A 352 21.58 -8.86 1.34
N ILE A 353 22.62 -9.47 0.80
CA ILE A 353 23.99 -8.92 0.77
C ILE A 353 24.18 -8.17 -0.55
N ASN A 354 24.82 -7.00 -0.50
CA ASN A 354 25.15 -6.23 -1.70
C ASN A 354 26.13 -6.98 -2.61
N ALA A 355 26.04 -6.74 -3.92
CA ALA A 355 26.87 -7.41 -4.92
C ALA A 355 28.38 -7.21 -4.72
N GLY A 356 28.83 -6.01 -4.30
CA GLY A 356 30.24 -5.73 -4.01
C GLY A 356 30.76 -6.56 -2.84
N THR A 357 30.00 -6.61 -1.74
CA THR A 357 30.32 -7.45 -0.58
C THR A 357 30.28 -8.94 -0.91
N LEU A 358 29.31 -9.40 -1.71
CA LEU A 358 29.29 -10.78 -2.21
C LEU A 358 30.54 -11.10 -3.03
N ARG A 359 30.96 -10.19 -3.92
CA ARG A 359 32.18 -10.38 -4.71
C ARG A 359 33.42 -10.50 -3.82
N GLN A 360 33.55 -9.65 -2.80
CA GLN A 360 34.63 -9.73 -1.81
C GLN A 360 34.59 -11.07 -1.07
N MET A 361 33.42 -11.49 -0.58
CA MET A 361 33.25 -12.78 0.10
C MET A 361 33.69 -13.96 -0.77
N GLN A 362 33.40 -13.92 -2.08
CA GLN A 362 33.82 -14.97 -3.00
C GLN A 362 35.34 -14.93 -3.29
N LEU A 363 35.94 -13.74 -3.36
CA LEU A 363 37.39 -13.59 -3.55
C LEU A 363 38.19 -14.08 -2.33
N ASP A 364 37.66 -13.87 -1.12
CA ASP A 364 38.32 -14.18 0.14
C ASP A 364 37.83 -15.50 0.77
N LEU A 365 37.06 -16.33 0.02
CA LEU A 365 36.37 -17.50 0.55
C LEU A 365 37.32 -18.55 1.16
N ASP A 366 38.52 -18.66 0.59
CA ASP A 366 39.59 -19.58 1.06
C ASP A 366 40.07 -19.27 2.49
N LEU A 367 39.74 -18.09 3.04
CA LEU A 367 40.01 -17.76 4.44
C LEU A 367 39.15 -18.58 5.42
N ILE A 368 38.08 -19.21 4.93
CA ILE A 368 37.31 -20.23 5.67
C ILE A 368 38.03 -21.59 5.52
N ASP A 369 39.19 -21.70 6.15
CA ASP A 369 40.04 -22.89 6.13
C ASP A 369 39.56 -24.01 7.08
N GLU A 370 40.23 -25.17 7.05
CA GLU A 370 39.94 -26.32 7.92
C GLU A 370 40.08 -26.04 9.43
N ASN A 371 40.66 -24.90 9.82
CA ASN A 371 40.78 -24.49 11.21
C ASN A 371 39.78 -23.39 11.56
N TYR A 372 39.02 -22.86 10.59
CA TYR A 372 38.08 -21.77 10.77
C TYR A 372 36.98 -22.13 11.77
N TYR A 373 36.41 -23.34 11.69
CA TYR A 373 35.41 -23.83 12.63
C TYR A 373 36.01 -24.14 14.02
N LYS A 374 37.34 -24.30 14.15
CA LYS A 374 37.98 -24.52 15.46
C LYS A 374 38.09 -23.22 16.28
N LYS A 375 37.96 -22.06 15.63
CA LYS A 375 38.00 -20.75 16.31
C LYS A 375 36.73 -20.56 17.14
N ARG A 376 36.91 -20.43 18.46
CA ARG A 376 35.81 -20.27 19.45
C ARG A 376 34.84 -19.15 19.10
N GLN A 377 35.34 -18.03 18.56
CA GLN A 377 34.52 -16.86 18.21
C GLN A 377 33.56 -17.15 17.06
N ASN A 378 34.00 -17.88 16.02
CA ASN A 378 33.17 -18.25 14.88
C ASN A 378 32.02 -19.17 15.31
N ASN A 379 32.33 -20.19 16.11
CA ASN A 379 31.31 -21.08 16.68
C ASN A 379 30.30 -20.32 17.54
N ARG A 380 30.75 -19.36 18.34
CA ARG A 380 29.84 -18.56 19.16
C ARG A 380 28.84 -17.79 18.29
N LEU A 381 29.31 -17.12 17.25
CA LEU A 381 28.45 -16.36 16.33
C LEU A 381 27.49 -17.27 15.57
N PHE A 382 27.93 -18.45 15.15
CA PHE A 382 27.08 -19.41 14.45
C PHE A 382 25.98 -19.97 15.36
N ILE A 383 26.31 -20.33 16.60
CA ILE A 383 25.31 -20.76 17.58
C ILE A 383 24.34 -19.62 17.91
N GLU A 384 24.84 -18.39 18.07
CA GLU A 384 24.00 -17.21 18.29
C GLU A 384 23.04 -16.98 17.10
N LEU A 385 23.50 -17.21 15.87
CA LEU A 385 22.66 -17.15 14.67
C LEU A 385 21.52 -18.19 14.75
N LEU A 386 21.83 -19.44 15.11
CA LEU A 386 20.82 -20.50 15.25
C LEU A 386 19.80 -20.23 16.37
N GLN A 387 20.17 -19.41 17.36
CA GLN A 387 19.31 -19.04 18.49
C GLN A 387 18.40 -17.83 18.22
N GLN A 388 18.51 -17.18 17.06
CA GLN A 388 17.65 -16.02 16.76
C GLN A 388 16.18 -16.44 16.61
N LYS A 389 15.27 -15.64 17.17
CA LYS A 389 13.81 -15.92 17.11
C LYS A 389 13.22 -15.80 15.71
N ARG A 390 13.87 -15.03 14.82
CA ARG A 390 13.43 -14.74 13.44
C ARG A 390 14.66 -14.66 12.54
N GLY A 391 14.47 -14.75 11.22
CA GLY A 391 15.53 -14.52 10.23
C GLY A 391 16.51 -15.68 9.99
N VAL A 392 16.56 -16.70 10.86
CA VAL A 392 17.48 -17.86 10.76
C VAL A 392 17.36 -18.59 9.43
N ASN A 393 16.14 -18.93 8.99
CA ASN A 393 15.91 -19.65 7.72
C ASN A 393 16.49 -18.87 6.52
N LYS A 394 16.26 -17.56 6.48
CA LYS A 394 16.78 -16.68 5.43
C LYS A 394 18.30 -16.64 5.45
N ALA A 395 18.91 -16.45 6.62
CA ALA A 395 20.35 -16.41 6.79
C ALA A 395 21.01 -17.73 6.33
N LEU A 396 20.52 -18.89 6.80
CA LEU A 396 21.04 -20.20 6.41
C LEU A 396 20.90 -20.48 4.91
N LYS A 397 19.78 -20.11 4.28
CA LYS A 397 19.61 -20.22 2.82
C LYS A 397 20.62 -19.38 2.05
N LEU A 398 20.93 -18.17 2.52
CA LEU A 398 21.95 -17.32 1.89
C LEU A 398 23.36 -17.89 2.12
N MET A 399 23.66 -18.39 3.32
CA MET A 399 24.94 -19.04 3.58
C MET A 399 25.17 -20.26 2.67
N ASN A 400 24.13 -21.09 2.48
CA ASN A 400 24.19 -22.22 1.56
C ASN A 400 24.39 -21.75 0.11
N ARG A 401 23.58 -20.80 -0.34
CA ARG A 401 23.60 -20.30 -1.72
C ARG A 401 24.96 -19.73 -2.14
N TYR A 402 25.71 -19.16 -1.21
CA TYR A 402 27.01 -18.53 -1.48
C TYR A 402 28.20 -19.37 -1.00
N GLY A 403 28.00 -20.66 -0.74
CA GLY A 403 29.08 -21.62 -0.42
C GLY A 403 29.66 -21.51 0.99
N ILE A 404 29.10 -20.65 1.86
CA ILE A 404 29.64 -20.43 3.21
C ILE A 404 29.42 -21.64 4.11
N LEU A 405 28.25 -22.32 4.01
CA LEU A 405 27.99 -23.51 4.83
C LEU A 405 28.88 -24.69 4.44
N GLU A 406 29.16 -24.87 3.16
CA GLU A 406 30.02 -25.94 2.64
C GLU A 406 31.44 -25.84 3.21
N HIS A 407 31.98 -24.61 3.25
CA HIS A 407 33.31 -24.35 3.82
C HIS A 407 33.31 -24.38 5.35
N TYR A 408 32.19 -23.99 5.98
CA TYR A 408 32.10 -23.94 7.45
C TYR A 408 31.80 -25.29 8.10
N ILE A 409 31.00 -26.14 7.45
CA ILE A 409 30.62 -27.48 7.90
C ILE A 409 30.92 -28.44 6.74
N PRO A 410 32.05 -29.17 6.78
CA PRO A 410 32.48 -30.03 5.67
C PRO A 410 31.48 -31.10 5.21
N SER A 411 30.48 -31.43 6.03
CA SER A 411 29.40 -32.38 5.67
C SER A 411 28.31 -31.80 4.77
N PHE A 412 28.34 -30.50 4.45
CA PHE A 412 27.38 -29.82 3.57
C PHE A 412 27.88 -29.64 2.12
N GLY A 413 29.16 -29.89 1.84
CA GLY A 413 29.79 -29.76 0.53
C GLY A 413 30.11 -31.09 -0.14
#